data_AF-A0A257RME8-F1
#
_entry.id   AF-A0A257RME8-F1
#
_cell.length_a   1.000
_cell.length_b   1.000
_cell.length_c   1.000
_cell.angle_alpha   90.00
_cell.angle_beta   90.00
_cell.angle_gamma   90.00
#
_symmetry.space_group_name_H-M   'P 1'
#
loop_
_entity.id
_entity.type
_entity.pdbx_description
1 polymer ?
#
loop_
_entity_poly.entity_id
_entity_poly.type
_entity_poly.pdbx_seq_one_letter_code
_entity_poly.pdbx_strand_id
1 'polypeptide(L)'
;MTGDFSVRSRETLLRSHVFRVDRLVVEAPDGSLFERDVAAHPGAVAVLAVNGRGEVGLIHQYRATVGRLCWEIPAGTLDREGETPLEAAKRELVEELGIAAGSWREIGRFMNSPGWTDQVMVVFEARDLDERPRDPDGPEERLAEVAWFAPEALRRVLRAEEALDSTTAVAVHRVLGGFLDER
;
A
#
# COMPACT_ATOMS: atom_id res chain seq x y z
N MET A 1 -14.77 35.23 3.45
CA MET A 1 -15.22 33.85 3.69
C MET A 1 -15.07 33.11 2.38
N THR A 2 -13.99 32.36 2.20
CA THR A 2 -13.89 31.39 1.10
C THR A 2 -14.78 30.22 1.51
N GLY A 3 -15.87 29.97 0.78
CA GLY A 3 -16.72 28.81 1.02
C GLY A 3 -15.97 27.49 0.81
N ASP A 4 -16.59 26.38 1.18
CA ASP A 4 -16.07 25.03 0.97
C ASP A 4 -16.53 24.46 -0.37
N PHE A 5 -15.78 23.49 -0.91
CA PHE A 5 -16.22 22.67 -2.03
C PHE A 5 -17.31 21.70 -1.56
N SER A 6 -18.31 21.42 -2.41
CA SER A 6 -19.36 20.44 -2.09
C SER A 6 -19.66 19.50 -3.25
N VAL A 7 -19.80 18.21 -2.96
CA VAL A 7 -20.23 17.21 -3.94
C VAL A 7 -21.74 17.34 -4.13
N ARG A 8 -22.18 17.67 -5.35
CA ARG A 8 -23.60 17.84 -5.71
C ARG A 8 -24.23 16.54 -6.20
N SER A 9 -23.47 15.74 -6.94
CA SER A 9 -23.93 14.41 -7.35
C SER A 9 -22.76 13.45 -7.47
N ARG A 10 -23.10 12.15 -7.44
CA ARG A 10 -22.19 11.03 -7.62
C ARG A 10 -22.87 9.99 -8.51
N GLU A 11 -22.18 9.57 -9.55
CA GLU A 11 -22.59 8.47 -10.43
C GLU A 11 -21.49 7.41 -10.47
N THR A 12 -21.84 6.15 -10.24
CA THR A 12 -20.90 5.05 -10.43
C THR A 12 -20.85 4.66 -11.90
N LEU A 13 -19.69 4.82 -12.53
CA LEU A 13 -19.45 4.46 -13.93
C LEU A 13 -19.00 2.99 -14.08
N LEU A 14 -18.20 2.48 -13.13
CA LEU A 14 -17.64 1.13 -13.17
C LEU A 14 -17.45 0.58 -11.75
N ARG A 15 -17.80 -0.69 -11.52
CA ARG A 15 -17.39 -1.45 -10.33
C ARG A 15 -16.36 -2.49 -10.74
N SER A 16 -15.14 -2.38 -10.21
CA SER A 16 -14.11 -3.41 -10.36
C SER A 16 -14.07 -4.32 -9.13
N HIS A 17 -13.11 -5.24 -9.08
CA HIS A 17 -12.88 -6.11 -7.93
C HIS A 17 -12.14 -5.42 -6.78
N VAL A 18 -11.42 -4.31 -7.01
CA VAL A 18 -10.63 -3.59 -5.98
C VAL A 18 -11.23 -2.21 -5.65
N PHE A 19 -11.64 -1.47 -6.68
CA PHE A 19 -12.13 -0.10 -6.55
C PHE A 19 -13.34 0.16 -7.45
N ARG A 20 -13.96 1.33 -7.29
CA ARG A 20 -15.06 1.80 -8.14
C ARG A 20 -14.66 3.09 -8.83
N VAL A 21 -15.11 3.31 -10.07
CA VAL A 21 -14.99 4.60 -10.73
C VAL A 21 -16.29 5.36 -10.50
N ASP A 22 -16.19 6.49 -9.78
CA ASP A 22 -17.29 7.40 -9.53
C ASP A 22 -17.04 8.74 -10.24
N ARG A 23 -18.03 9.22 -11.01
CA ARG A 23 -18.08 10.60 -11.49
C ARG A 23 -18.71 11.49 -10.43
N LEU A 24 -18.01 12.54 -10.04
CA LEU A 24 -18.46 13.55 -9.09
C LEU A 24 -18.75 14.85 -9.83
N VAL A 25 -19.90 15.47 -9.57
CA VAL A 25 -20.13 16.89 -9.88
C VAL A 25 -19.88 17.67 -8.60
N VAL A 26 -18.90 18.58 -8.64
CA VAL A 26 -18.46 19.36 -7.48
C VAL A 26 -18.78 20.83 -7.72
N GLU A 27 -19.39 21.48 -6.73
CA GLU A 27 -19.57 22.93 -6.69
C GLU A 27 -18.41 23.57 -5.93
N ALA A 28 -17.75 24.51 -6.59
CA ALA A 28 -16.69 25.33 -6.02
C ALA A 28 -17.26 26.49 -5.21
N PRO A 29 -16.44 27.15 -4.37
CA PRO A 29 -16.91 28.25 -3.52
C PRO A 29 -17.48 29.48 -4.26
N ASP A 30 -17.12 29.65 -5.53
CA ASP A 30 -17.64 30.70 -6.41
C ASP A 30 -18.95 30.30 -7.13
N GLY A 31 -19.50 29.12 -6.82
CA GLY A 31 -20.71 28.56 -7.42
C GLY A 31 -20.47 27.85 -8.77
N SER A 32 -19.24 27.83 -9.29
CA SER A 32 -18.93 27.09 -10.52
C SER A 32 -18.99 25.58 -10.29
N LEU A 33 -19.43 24.84 -11.31
CA LEU A 33 -19.50 23.39 -11.30
C LEU A 33 -18.36 22.80 -12.14
N PHE A 34 -17.77 21.72 -11.66
CA PHE A 34 -16.83 20.92 -12.43
C PHE A 34 -17.00 19.43 -12.15
N GLU A 35 -16.56 18.60 -13.10
CA GLU A 35 -16.61 17.15 -13.00
C GLU A 35 -15.24 16.55 -12.66
N ARG A 36 -15.24 15.47 -11.88
CA ARG A 36 -14.06 14.63 -11.63
C ARG A 36 -14.45 13.16 -11.62
N ASP A 37 -13.73 12.36 -12.38
CA ASP A 37 -13.78 10.90 -12.26
C ASP A 37 -12.74 10.47 -11.21
N VAL A 38 -13.18 9.67 -10.24
CA VAL A 38 -12.37 9.23 -9.10
C VAL A 38 -12.42 7.72 -8.98
N ALA A 39 -11.27 7.08 -8.80
CA ALA A 39 -11.17 5.71 -8.35
C ALA A 39 -11.40 5.66 -6.82
N ALA A 40 -12.64 5.44 -6.42
CA ALA A 40 -13.07 5.23 -5.05
C ALA A 40 -12.58 3.85 -4.55
N HIS A 41 -11.65 3.86 -3.61
CA HIS A 41 -10.93 2.71 -3.09
C HIS A 41 -11.28 2.48 -1.62
N PRO A 42 -11.39 1.23 -1.14
CA PRO A 42 -11.65 0.95 0.28
C PRO A 42 -10.52 1.37 1.25
N GLY A 43 -9.43 1.98 0.76
CA GLY A 43 -8.15 2.04 1.46
C GLY A 43 -7.36 0.74 1.40
N ALA A 44 -6.13 0.78 1.90
CA ALA A 44 -5.20 -0.34 1.91
C ALA A 44 -4.26 -0.27 3.12
N VAL A 45 -3.61 -1.39 3.40
CA VAL A 45 -2.59 -1.53 4.44
C VAL A 45 -1.31 -2.08 3.85
N ALA A 46 -0.17 -1.77 4.47
CA ALA A 46 1.11 -2.35 4.13
C ALA A 46 1.95 -2.61 5.37
N VAL A 47 2.88 -3.57 5.30
CA VAL A 47 3.66 -4.02 6.45
C VAL A 47 5.15 -4.08 6.16
N LEU A 48 5.92 -3.24 6.84
CA LEU A 48 7.36 -3.35 6.91
C LEU A 48 7.74 -4.36 8.01
N ALA A 49 7.94 -5.63 7.62
CA ALA A 49 8.43 -6.66 8.53
C ALA A 49 9.96 -6.60 8.67
N VAL A 50 10.45 -6.44 9.90
CA VAL A 50 11.88 -6.39 10.23
C VAL A 50 12.23 -7.50 11.21
N ASN A 51 13.09 -8.44 10.79
CA ASN A 51 13.47 -9.58 11.62
C ASN A 51 14.57 -9.22 12.65
N GLY A 52 14.93 -10.16 13.52
CA GLY A 52 15.96 -9.97 14.55
C GLY A 52 17.37 -9.66 14.04
N ARG A 53 17.65 -9.89 12.74
CA ARG A 53 18.92 -9.50 12.07
C ARG A 53 18.84 -8.10 11.45
N GLY A 54 17.70 -7.42 11.52
CA GLY A 54 17.47 -6.14 10.86
C GLY A 54 17.22 -6.27 9.35
N GLU A 55 16.92 -7.46 8.86
CA GLU A 55 16.56 -7.67 7.45
C GLU A 55 15.07 -7.37 7.24
N VAL A 56 14.75 -6.84 6.07
CA VAL A 56 13.38 -6.55 5.64
C VAL A 56 12.89 -7.64 4.71
N GLY A 57 11.71 -8.18 4.98
CA GLY A 57 11.02 -9.10 4.10
C GLY A 57 10.29 -8.34 3.00
N LEU A 58 10.55 -8.70 1.74
CA LEU A 58 9.85 -8.18 0.56
C LEU A 58 9.22 -9.32 -0.24
N ILE A 59 8.19 -8.96 -1.00
CA ILE A 59 7.57 -9.80 -2.04
C ILE A 59 7.94 -9.25 -3.43
N HIS A 60 8.25 -10.14 -4.37
CA HIS A 60 8.52 -9.82 -5.77
C HIS A 60 7.35 -10.27 -6.62
N GLN A 61 6.38 -9.38 -6.77
CA GLN A 61 5.08 -9.69 -7.36
C GLN A 61 4.92 -9.03 -8.72
N TYR A 62 4.22 -9.72 -9.62
CA TYR A 62 3.83 -9.14 -10.91
C TYR A 62 2.72 -8.11 -10.69
N ARG A 63 2.93 -6.90 -11.17
CA ARG A 63 1.93 -5.83 -11.15
C ARG A 63 1.45 -5.56 -12.56
N ALA A 64 0.22 -5.99 -12.87
CA ALA A 64 -0.38 -5.81 -14.19
C ALA A 64 -0.49 -4.34 -14.63
N THR A 65 -0.58 -3.40 -13.69
CA THR A 65 -0.64 -1.94 -13.94
C THR A 65 0.64 -1.37 -14.54
N VAL A 66 1.79 -1.99 -14.27
CA VAL A 66 3.10 -1.58 -14.79
C VAL A 66 3.76 -2.66 -15.66
N GLY A 67 3.14 -3.84 -15.78
CA GLY A 67 3.55 -4.91 -16.68
C GLY A 67 4.88 -5.59 -16.32
N ARG A 68 5.29 -5.55 -15.05
CA ARG A 68 6.57 -6.13 -14.58
C ARG A 68 6.48 -6.64 -13.14
N LEU A 69 7.50 -7.39 -12.73
CA LEU A 69 7.70 -7.74 -11.32
C LEU A 69 8.23 -6.52 -10.55
N CYS A 70 7.75 -6.33 -9.32
CA CYS A 70 8.16 -5.25 -8.44
C CYS A 70 8.52 -5.82 -7.06
N TRP A 71 9.65 -5.40 -6.51
CA TRP A 71 9.97 -5.63 -5.10
C TRP A 71 9.22 -4.66 -4.21
N GLU A 72 8.33 -5.19 -3.36
CA GLU A 72 7.41 -4.41 -2.54
C GLU A 72 7.36 -4.97 -1.11
N ILE A 73 7.00 -4.13 -0.14
CA ILE A 73 6.56 -4.64 1.15
C ILE A 73 5.15 -5.24 1.01
N PRO A 74 4.80 -6.27 1.81
CA PRO A 74 3.47 -6.85 1.74
C PRO A 74 2.37 -5.82 1.99
N ALA A 75 1.29 -5.90 1.22
CA ALA A 75 0.20 -4.95 1.22
C ALA A 75 -1.08 -5.52 0.60
N GLY A 76 -2.23 -5.09 1.14
CA GLY A 76 -3.51 -5.41 0.53
C GLY A 76 -4.66 -4.52 1.00
N THR A 77 -5.85 -4.82 0.51
CA THR A 77 -7.00 -3.92 0.61
C THR A 77 -7.80 -4.08 1.89
N LEU A 78 -8.52 -3.02 2.26
CA LEU A 78 -9.46 -3.02 3.39
C LEU A 78 -10.89 -3.37 2.91
N ASP A 79 -11.03 -4.50 2.24
CA ASP A 79 -12.28 -4.93 1.58
C ASP A 79 -13.13 -5.90 2.42
N ARG A 80 -12.64 -6.34 3.58
CA ARG A 80 -13.39 -7.21 4.51
C ARG A 80 -14.21 -6.38 5.49
N GLU A 81 -15.52 -6.66 5.57
CA GLU A 81 -16.45 -5.93 6.43
C GLU A 81 -16.06 -6.04 7.91
N GLY A 82 -15.90 -4.89 8.57
CA GLY A 82 -15.55 -4.82 10.00
C GLY A 82 -14.08 -5.09 10.32
N GLU A 83 -13.24 -5.38 9.33
CA GLU A 83 -11.79 -5.59 9.53
C GLU A 83 -11.11 -4.26 9.85
N THR A 84 -10.36 -4.22 10.95
CA THR A 84 -9.52 -3.06 11.28
C THR A 84 -8.24 -3.06 10.45
N PRO A 85 -7.59 -1.89 10.24
CA PRO A 85 -6.32 -1.84 9.52
C PRO A 85 -5.22 -2.75 10.08
N LEU A 86 -5.18 -2.95 11.41
CA LEU A 86 -4.20 -3.84 12.02
C LEU A 86 -4.53 -5.32 11.76
N GLU A 87 -5.81 -5.69 11.72
CA GLU A 87 -6.22 -7.06 11.39
C GLU A 87 -5.90 -7.40 9.93
N ALA A 88 -6.21 -6.48 9.01
CA ALA A 88 -5.82 -6.60 7.60
C ALA A 88 -4.30 -6.73 7.47
N ALA A 89 -3.52 -5.86 8.13
CA ALA A 89 -2.06 -5.90 8.08
C ALA A 89 -1.49 -7.24 8.56
N LYS A 90 -2.04 -7.80 9.64
CA LYS A 90 -1.64 -9.12 10.15
C LYS A 90 -1.95 -10.24 9.16
N ARG A 91 -3.10 -10.16 8.51
CA ARG A 91 -3.53 -11.12 7.51
C ARG A 91 -2.62 -11.08 6.29
N GLU A 92 -2.45 -9.92 5.67
CA GLU A 92 -1.62 -9.75 4.46
C GLU A 92 -0.18 -10.21 4.71
N LEU A 93 0.38 -9.92 5.90
CA LEU A 93 1.72 -10.40 6.24
C LEU A 93 1.83 -11.94 6.26
N VAL A 94 0.76 -12.64 6.66
CA VAL A 94 0.72 -14.12 6.63
C VAL A 94 0.48 -14.61 5.20
N GLU A 95 -0.49 -14.04 4.47
CA GLU A 95 -0.85 -14.44 3.11
C GLU A 95 0.37 -14.32 2.17
N GLU A 96 1.05 -13.16 2.19
CA GLU A 96 2.12 -12.83 1.26
C GLU A 96 3.50 -13.32 1.70
N LEU A 97 3.87 -13.17 2.98
CA LEU A 97 5.21 -13.51 3.48
C LEU A 97 5.26 -14.81 4.30
N GLY A 98 4.12 -15.30 4.81
CA GLY A 98 4.10 -16.45 5.72
C GLY A 98 4.67 -16.08 7.08
N ILE A 99 4.35 -14.88 7.57
CA ILE A 99 4.93 -14.35 8.81
C ILE A 99 3.83 -13.83 9.74
N ALA A 100 3.90 -14.22 11.00
CA ALA A 100 3.22 -13.55 12.10
C ALA A 100 4.20 -12.65 12.87
N ALA A 101 3.68 -11.70 13.64
CA ALA A 101 4.50 -10.77 14.41
C ALA A 101 3.91 -10.51 15.80
N GLY A 102 4.77 -10.46 16.80
CA GLY A 102 4.43 -10.16 18.20
C GLY A 102 4.31 -8.67 18.49
N SER A 103 4.93 -7.80 17.69
CA SER A 103 4.95 -6.36 17.90
C SER A 103 4.57 -5.60 16.63
N TRP A 104 3.70 -4.60 16.79
CA TRP A 104 3.09 -3.83 15.70
C TRP A 104 3.08 -2.34 16.04
N ARG A 105 3.44 -1.51 15.07
CA ARG A 105 3.40 -0.05 15.20
C ARG A 105 2.93 0.60 13.91
N GLU A 106 1.88 1.41 13.94
CA GLU A 106 1.54 2.28 12.79
C GLU A 106 2.65 3.32 12.61
N ILE A 107 3.29 3.34 11.43
CA ILE A 107 4.43 4.21 11.11
C ILE A 107 4.07 5.35 10.16
N GLY A 108 2.91 5.27 9.51
CA GLY A 108 2.41 6.33 8.64
C GLY A 108 1.04 6.04 8.04
N ARG A 109 0.39 7.12 7.61
CA ARG A 109 -0.87 7.11 6.87
C ARG A 109 -0.85 8.22 5.84
N PHE A 110 -1.08 7.89 4.56
CA PHE A 110 -0.98 8.86 3.48
C PHE A 110 -1.87 8.51 2.29
N MET A 111 -2.14 9.50 1.45
CA MET A 111 -2.84 9.34 0.18
C MET A 111 -1.83 8.99 -0.92
N ASN A 112 -2.12 7.95 -1.70
CA ASN A 112 -1.17 7.49 -2.73
C ASN A 112 -1.16 8.44 -3.94
N SER A 113 -2.34 8.87 -4.39
CA SER A 113 -2.46 9.78 -5.53
C SER A 113 -3.79 10.57 -5.47
N PRO A 114 -3.87 11.62 -4.63
CA PRO A 114 -5.11 12.36 -4.38
C PRO A 114 -5.66 13.11 -5.60
N GLY A 115 -4.93 13.12 -6.72
CA GLY A 115 -5.41 13.68 -7.98
C GLY A 115 -6.50 12.84 -8.67
N TRP A 116 -6.62 11.55 -8.35
CA TRP A 116 -7.60 10.66 -9.01
C TRP A 116 -8.12 9.49 -8.17
N THR A 117 -7.57 9.22 -6.98
CA THR A 117 -8.10 8.20 -6.06
C THR A 117 -8.19 8.75 -4.64
N ASP A 118 -9.18 8.28 -3.88
CA ASP A 118 -9.30 8.52 -2.44
C ASP A 118 -8.57 7.45 -1.60
N GLN A 119 -7.78 6.57 -2.24
CA GLN A 119 -7.02 5.53 -1.55
C GLN A 119 -6.09 6.14 -0.49
N VAL A 120 -6.33 5.72 0.75
CA VAL A 120 -5.45 5.94 1.90
C VAL A 120 -4.72 4.64 2.21
N MET A 121 -3.39 4.72 2.27
CA MET A 121 -2.51 3.65 2.71
C MET A 121 -2.21 3.82 4.21
N VAL A 122 -2.33 2.74 4.99
CA VAL A 122 -1.90 2.67 6.40
C VAL A 122 -0.73 1.71 6.51
N VAL A 123 0.41 2.20 6.98
CA VAL A 123 1.65 1.40 7.02
C VAL A 123 1.97 1.02 8.46
N PHE A 124 2.21 -0.27 8.68
CA PHE A 124 2.67 -0.81 9.94
C PHE A 124 4.11 -1.30 9.85
N GLU A 125 4.85 -1.16 10.94
CA GLU A 125 6.07 -1.91 11.17
C GLU A 125 5.75 -3.13 12.04
N ALA A 126 6.23 -4.29 11.62
CA ALA A 126 6.08 -5.56 12.32
C ALA A 126 7.45 -6.07 12.79
N ARG A 127 7.52 -6.48 14.06
CA ARG A 127 8.72 -7.04 14.72
C ARG A 127 8.34 -8.26 15.55
N ASP A 128 9.35 -8.97 16.06
CA ASP A 128 9.20 -10.22 16.81
C ASP A 128 8.47 -11.26 15.95
N LEU A 129 9.14 -11.63 14.85
CA LEU A 129 8.54 -12.38 13.75
C LEU A 129 8.61 -13.89 13.97
N ASP A 130 7.53 -14.58 13.62
CA ASP A 130 7.38 -16.03 13.66
C ASP A 130 6.91 -16.57 12.31
N GLU A 131 7.50 -17.67 11.85
CA GLU A 131 7.11 -18.32 10.59
C GLU A 131 5.70 -18.93 10.67
N ARG A 132 4.97 -18.81 9.56
CA ARG A 132 3.65 -19.38 9.32
C ARG A 132 3.59 -19.93 7.89
N PRO A 133 2.73 -20.93 7.63
CA PRO A 133 2.39 -21.27 6.25
C PRO A 133 1.82 -20.04 5.53
N ARG A 134 2.33 -19.75 4.33
CA ARG A 134 1.73 -18.76 3.42
C ARG A 134 0.32 -19.20 3.03
N ASP A 135 -0.55 -18.22 2.81
CA ASP A 135 -1.91 -18.41 2.30
C ASP A 135 -2.20 -17.39 1.19
N PRO A 136 -1.49 -17.46 0.05
CA PRO A 136 -1.49 -16.40 -0.95
C PRO A 136 -2.85 -16.28 -1.65
N ASP A 137 -3.32 -15.06 -1.86
CA ASP A 137 -4.53 -14.78 -2.62
C ASP A 137 -4.22 -14.67 -4.14
N GLY A 138 -4.90 -15.50 -4.91
CA GLY A 138 -4.73 -15.51 -6.36
C GLY A 138 -3.38 -16.02 -6.88
N PRO A 139 -3.15 -15.92 -8.21
CA PRO A 139 -1.94 -16.41 -8.85
C PRO A 139 -0.74 -15.46 -8.72
N GLU A 140 -0.98 -14.15 -8.60
CA GLU A 140 0.09 -13.14 -8.53
C GLU A 140 0.93 -13.32 -7.27
N GLU A 141 0.30 -13.46 -6.11
CA GLU A 141 0.99 -13.71 -4.84
C GLU A 141 1.58 -15.12 -4.77
N ARG A 142 0.84 -16.13 -5.26
CA ARG A 142 1.28 -17.53 -5.22
C ARG A 142 2.55 -17.77 -6.01
N LEU A 143 2.73 -17.04 -7.11
CA LEU A 143 3.92 -17.11 -7.96
C LEU A 143 4.99 -16.09 -7.56
N ALA A 144 4.70 -15.20 -6.60
CA ALA A 144 5.65 -14.21 -6.13
C ALA A 144 6.77 -14.86 -5.30
N GLU A 145 7.98 -14.35 -5.50
CA GLU A 145 9.15 -14.67 -4.68
C GLU A 145 9.10 -13.86 -3.38
N VAL A 146 9.50 -14.49 -2.28
CA VAL A 146 9.69 -13.80 -0.99
C VAL A 146 11.17 -13.84 -0.65
N ALA A 147 11.75 -12.69 -0.30
CA ALA A 147 13.15 -12.59 0.06
C ALA A 147 13.39 -11.61 1.21
N TRP A 148 14.45 -11.88 1.98
CA TRP A 148 14.89 -11.08 3.11
C TRP A 148 16.17 -10.35 2.78
N PHE A 149 16.18 -9.03 2.96
CA PHE A 149 17.31 -8.19 2.60
C PHE A 149 17.87 -7.44 3.80
N ALA A 150 19.18 -7.60 4.02
CA ALA A 150 19.93 -6.70 4.92
C ALA A 150 19.86 -5.26 4.39
N PRO A 151 19.96 -4.21 5.25
CA PRO A 151 19.75 -2.82 4.86
C PRO A 151 20.56 -2.35 3.63
N GLU A 152 21.82 -2.77 3.49
CA GLU A 152 22.67 -2.42 2.35
C GLU A 152 22.21 -3.11 1.06
N ALA A 153 21.80 -4.38 1.15
CA ALA A 153 21.28 -5.13 0.02
C ALA A 153 19.91 -4.59 -0.42
N LEU A 154 19.03 -4.28 0.54
CA LEU A 154 17.73 -3.66 0.32
C LEU A 154 17.87 -2.37 -0.48
N ARG A 155 18.78 -1.47 -0.07
CA ARG A 155 19.09 -0.23 -0.80
C ARG A 155 19.49 -0.48 -2.24
N ARG A 156 20.35 -1.47 -2.47
CA ARG A 156 20.83 -1.81 -3.82
C ARG A 156 19.73 -2.41 -4.69
N VAL A 157 18.92 -3.33 -4.16
CA VAL A 157 17.82 -3.97 -4.88
C VAL A 157 16.79 -2.92 -5.30
N LEU A 158 16.29 -2.14 -4.34
CA LEU A 158 15.28 -1.13 -4.58
C LEU A 158 15.80 0.01 -5.49
N ARG A 159 17.06 0.45 -5.38
CA ARG A 159 17.62 1.45 -6.31
C ARG A 159 17.87 0.93 -7.73
N ALA A 160 17.90 -0.38 -7.92
CA ALA A 160 18.03 -0.99 -9.24
C ALA A 160 16.68 -1.07 -9.98
N GLU A 161 15.56 -0.85 -9.28
CA GLU A 161 14.25 -0.74 -9.89
C GLU A 161 14.16 0.49 -10.80
N GLU A 162 13.51 0.34 -11.95
CA GLU A 162 13.25 1.47 -12.86
C GLU A 162 12.39 2.54 -12.18
N ALA A 163 11.42 2.11 -11.39
CA ALA A 163 10.58 2.95 -10.56
C ALA A 163 10.22 2.19 -9.28
N LEU A 164 10.27 2.90 -8.15
CA LEU A 164 9.94 2.35 -6.84
C LEU A 164 8.45 2.48 -6.54
N ASP A 165 7.90 1.43 -5.92
CA ASP A 165 6.63 1.54 -5.22
C ASP A 165 6.76 2.60 -4.11
N SER A 166 5.81 3.54 -4.10
CA SER A 166 5.82 4.68 -3.16
C SER A 166 5.63 4.22 -1.73
N THR A 167 4.85 3.16 -1.50
CA THR A 167 4.56 2.65 -0.16
C THR A 167 5.82 2.06 0.49
N THR A 168 6.52 1.23 -0.28
CA THR A 168 7.83 0.66 0.07
C THR A 168 8.85 1.77 0.34
N ALA A 169 8.95 2.76 -0.55
CA ALA A 169 9.88 3.88 -0.37
C ALA A 169 9.61 4.67 0.94
N VAL A 170 8.35 5.00 1.22
CA VAL A 170 7.94 5.72 2.44
C VAL A 170 8.24 4.89 3.68
N ALA A 171 7.85 3.61 3.70
CA ALA A 171 8.04 2.73 4.85
C ALA A 171 9.53 2.54 5.18
N VAL A 172 10.33 2.24 4.17
CA VAL A 172 11.77 2.04 4.31
C VAL A 172 12.45 3.32 4.75
N HIS A 173 12.11 4.47 4.16
CA HIS A 173 12.66 5.76 4.58
C HIS A 173 12.31 6.10 6.03
N ARG A 174 11.06 5.83 6.44
CA ARG A 174 10.57 6.12 7.79
C ARG A 174 11.28 5.33 8.88
N VAL A 175 11.65 4.07 8.61
CA VAL A 175 12.22 3.15 9.62
C VAL A 175 13.74 3.03 9.51
N LEU A 176 14.30 3.03 8.29
CA LEU A 176 15.74 2.86 8.05
C LEU A 176 16.49 4.17 7.79
N GLY A 177 15.79 5.32 7.82
CA GLY A 177 16.37 6.65 7.59
C GLY A 177 16.56 6.98 6.11
N GLY A 178 17.50 7.88 5.79
CA GLY A 178 17.82 8.46 4.47
C GLY A 178 18.09 7.44 3.34
N PHE A 179 17.05 6.70 2.96
CA PHE A 179 17.11 5.61 2.00
C PHE A 179 17.26 6.14 0.56
N LEU A 180 16.56 7.24 0.26
CA LEU A 180 16.61 7.94 -1.03
C LEU A 180 17.74 8.97 -1.09
N ASP A 181 18.34 9.31 0.03
CA ASP A 181 19.41 10.30 0.09
C ASP A 181 20.59 9.82 -0.77
N GLU A 182 21.04 10.65 -1.69
CA GLU A 182 22.34 10.45 -2.34
C GLU A 182 23.40 10.59 -1.25
N ARG A 183 24.25 9.57 -1.06
CA ARG A 183 25.43 9.76 -0.22
C ARG A 183 26.41 10.70 -0.89
#